data_AF-A0A0Q6XCB5-F1
#
_entry.id   AF-A0A0Q6XCB5-F1
#
_cell.length_a   1.000
_cell.length_b   1.000
_cell.length_c   1.000
_cell.angle_alpha   90.00
_cell.angle_beta   90.00
_cell.angle_gamma   90.00
#
_symmetry.space_group_name_H-M   'P 1'
#
loop_
_entity.id
_entity.type
_entity.pdbx_description
1 polymer ?
#
loop_
_entity_poly.entity_id
_entity_poly.type
_entity_poly.pdbx_seq_one_letter_code
_entity_poly.pdbx_strand_id
1 'polypeptide(L)'
;MRALLLNLLLCAASAQVAVAAVVNCAPAPGRFTVLLSEPSGGAMADRAAIDRFLNKLQFELDQERDEHWINPGATPVAFRACPKRAPALDGSEFSAEVVEQLNDQRVLLEVWGVVDRDGTPPVLSAQINYLLVPLRFAADQRETVPTGLQRLRYPEAGAAPTQDAVQLISKPLDLDAFIASALGLKLLRERAYEPAYANLCRASSLLGAMLKRPLTGRSKTDLAALRDFVRGSASRVLHDALADAAYPKTGPLRLQQAAQPCAGAE
;
A
#
# COMPACT_ATOMS: atom_id res chain seq x y z
N MET A 1 -7.42 10.49 -70.44
CA MET A 1 -6.31 10.72 -69.47
C MET A 1 -6.96 11.02 -68.12
N ARG A 2 -7.26 10.01 -67.30
CA ARG A 2 -6.45 9.50 -66.17
C ARG A 2 -5.99 10.58 -65.18
N ALA A 3 -6.78 10.68 -64.10
CA ALA A 3 -6.42 10.75 -62.67
C ALA A 3 -5.43 11.82 -62.17
N LEU A 4 -5.82 12.55 -61.12
CA LEU A 4 -5.06 12.60 -59.85
C LEU A 4 -5.91 13.29 -58.76
N LEU A 5 -6.67 12.47 -58.03
CA LEU A 5 -7.23 12.77 -56.71
C LEU A 5 -6.12 12.53 -55.69
N LEU A 6 -5.56 13.58 -55.13
CA LEU A 6 -4.56 13.49 -54.07
C LEU A 6 -5.28 13.36 -52.72
N ASN A 7 -5.50 12.13 -52.28
CA ASN A 7 -5.94 11.81 -50.92
C ASN A 7 -4.79 12.07 -49.95
N LEU A 8 -4.89 13.14 -49.15
CA LEU A 8 -4.11 13.29 -47.92
C LEU A 8 -4.68 12.33 -46.86
N LEU A 9 -4.06 11.15 -46.73
CA LEU A 9 -4.24 10.29 -45.56
C LEU A 9 -3.51 10.91 -44.37
N LEU A 10 -4.25 11.51 -43.45
CA LEU A 10 -3.80 11.73 -42.09
C LEU A 10 -3.67 10.36 -41.40
N CYS A 11 -2.44 9.86 -41.25
CA CYS A 11 -2.13 8.82 -40.28
C CYS A 11 -2.17 9.44 -38.89
N ALA A 12 -3.37 9.54 -38.30
CA ALA A 12 -3.51 9.71 -36.87
C ALA A 12 -3.00 8.43 -36.20
N ALA A 13 -1.76 8.47 -35.70
CA ALA A 13 -1.25 7.45 -34.81
C ALA A 13 -2.11 7.49 -33.53
N SER A 14 -3.04 6.54 -33.42
CA SER A 14 -3.82 6.31 -32.21
C SER A 14 -2.86 5.87 -31.10
N ALA A 15 -2.33 6.83 -30.34
CA ALA A 15 -1.77 6.53 -29.04
C ALA A 15 -2.91 5.90 -28.23
N GLN A 16 -2.81 4.59 -27.97
CA GLN A 16 -3.69 3.92 -27.02
C GLN A 16 -3.43 4.59 -25.67
N VAL A 17 -4.29 5.54 -25.32
CA VAL A 17 -4.35 6.07 -23.96
C VAL A 17 -4.69 4.85 -23.10
N ALA A 18 -3.75 4.41 -22.26
CA ALA A 18 -4.03 3.41 -21.25
C ALA A 18 -5.19 3.95 -20.41
N VAL A 19 -6.38 3.39 -20.62
CA VAL A 19 -7.58 3.79 -19.89
C VAL A 19 -7.40 3.30 -18.48
N ALA A 20 -7.26 4.23 -17.54
CA ALA A 20 -7.25 3.88 -16.13
C ALA A 20 -8.57 3.15 -15.79
N ALA A 21 -8.46 2.00 -15.15
CA ALA A 21 -9.57 1.09 -14.95
C ALA A 21 -9.52 0.49 -13.55
N VAL A 22 -10.57 0.74 -12.78
CA VAL A 22 -10.80 0.15 -11.46
C VAL A 22 -11.81 -0.98 -11.63
N VAL A 23 -11.32 -2.21 -11.83
CA VAL A 23 -12.16 -3.41 -11.84
C VAL A 23 -12.24 -4.03 -10.44
N ASN A 24 -13.39 -4.58 -10.07
CA ASN A 24 -13.57 -5.21 -8.77
C ASN A 24 -12.87 -6.57 -8.73
N CYS A 25 -11.86 -6.69 -7.87
CA CYS A 25 -11.20 -7.96 -7.58
C CYS A 25 -11.73 -8.55 -6.28
N ALA A 26 -11.95 -9.86 -6.26
CA ALA A 26 -12.42 -10.55 -5.08
C ALA A 26 -11.33 -10.49 -3.97
N PRO A 27 -11.65 -9.98 -2.77
CA PRO A 27 -10.74 -10.04 -1.65
C PRO A 27 -10.53 -11.50 -1.20
N ALA A 28 -9.49 -11.74 -0.42
CA ALA A 28 -9.27 -13.05 0.19
C ALA A 28 -10.37 -13.34 1.24
N PRO A 29 -11.14 -14.44 1.13
CA PRO A 29 -12.20 -14.77 2.08
C PRO A 29 -11.67 -14.90 3.51
N GLY A 30 -12.33 -14.24 4.46
CA GLY A 30 -12.01 -14.33 5.89
C GLY A 30 -10.68 -13.70 6.30
N ARG A 31 -9.99 -13.00 5.39
CA ARG A 31 -8.65 -12.41 5.62
C ARG A 31 -8.67 -10.93 5.25
N PHE A 32 -7.75 -10.18 5.84
CA PHE A 32 -7.45 -8.85 5.32
C PHE A 32 -6.68 -8.99 4.00
N THR A 33 -6.91 -8.07 3.07
CA THR A 33 -6.36 -8.17 1.71
C THR A 33 -5.49 -6.97 1.36
N VAL A 34 -4.37 -7.24 0.69
CA VAL A 34 -3.58 -6.25 -0.07
C VAL A 34 -3.78 -6.53 -1.54
N LEU A 35 -4.33 -5.56 -2.27
CA LEU A 35 -4.52 -5.65 -3.71
C LEU A 35 -3.26 -5.22 -4.45
N LEU A 36 -2.82 -6.06 -5.38
CA LEU A 36 -1.69 -5.81 -6.28
C LEU A 36 -2.24 -5.54 -7.69
N SER A 37 -2.35 -4.27 -8.01
CA SER A 37 -2.87 -3.77 -9.28
C SER A 37 -1.76 -3.68 -10.33
N GLU A 38 -2.14 -3.59 -11.60
CA GLU A 38 -1.21 -3.63 -12.72
C GLU A 38 -0.27 -2.44 -12.71
N PRO A 39 1.04 -2.66 -12.90
CA PRO A 39 1.95 -1.58 -13.22
C PRO A 39 1.73 -1.13 -14.66
N SER A 40 1.87 0.17 -14.91
CA SER A 40 2.13 0.70 -16.25
C SER A 40 3.65 0.83 -16.49
N GLY A 41 4.05 1.32 -17.67
CA GLY A 41 5.45 1.66 -17.98
C GLY A 41 6.11 0.73 -19.00
N GLY A 42 7.32 1.09 -19.40
CA GLY A 42 8.08 0.45 -20.48
C GLY A 42 8.78 -0.86 -20.10
N ALA A 43 8.76 -1.26 -18.82
CA ALA A 43 9.42 -2.50 -18.39
C ALA A 43 8.65 -3.78 -18.77
N MET A 44 7.34 -3.67 -18.99
CA MET A 44 6.44 -4.79 -19.29
C MET A 44 6.00 -4.72 -20.75
N ALA A 45 6.51 -5.65 -21.58
CA ALA A 45 6.33 -5.60 -23.03
C ALA A 45 4.92 -6.01 -23.50
N ASP A 46 4.25 -6.89 -22.75
CA ASP A 46 2.95 -7.45 -23.13
C ASP A 46 2.13 -7.87 -21.90
N ARG A 47 0.89 -8.30 -22.17
CA ARG A 47 -0.05 -8.79 -21.17
C ARG A 47 0.51 -9.96 -20.35
N ALA A 48 1.20 -10.90 -21.01
CA ALA A 48 1.74 -12.08 -20.37
C ALA A 48 2.89 -11.71 -19.41
N ALA A 49 3.66 -10.65 -19.71
CA ALA A 49 4.67 -10.11 -18.83
C ALA A 49 4.06 -9.49 -17.57
N ILE A 50 2.95 -8.75 -17.70
CA ILE A 50 2.19 -8.21 -16.56
C ILE A 50 1.68 -9.34 -15.67
N ASP A 51 1.05 -10.36 -16.25
CA ASP A 51 0.51 -11.49 -15.50
C ASP A 51 1.63 -12.29 -14.79
N ARG A 52 2.77 -12.53 -15.46
CA ARG A 52 3.95 -13.16 -14.83
C ARG A 52 4.49 -12.32 -13.69
N PHE A 53 4.59 -11.00 -13.87
CA PHE A 53 5.06 -10.08 -12.85
C PHE A 53 4.16 -10.12 -11.62
N LEU A 54 2.84 -9.98 -11.78
CA LEU A 54 1.90 -9.98 -10.66
C LEU A 54 1.87 -11.32 -9.92
N ASN A 55 1.90 -12.44 -10.65
CA ASN A 55 1.93 -13.76 -10.03
C ASN A 55 3.22 -13.98 -9.24
N LYS A 56 4.37 -13.57 -9.80
CA LYS A 56 5.65 -13.65 -9.09
C LYS A 56 5.68 -12.73 -7.87
N LEU A 57 5.21 -11.49 -8.00
CA LEU A 57 5.13 -10.54 -6.90
C LEU A 57 4.24 -11.08 -5.76
N GLN A 58 3.05 -11.60 -6.09
CA GLN A 58 2.18 -12.19 -5.09
C GLN A 58 2.85 -13.39 -4.41
N PHE A 59 3.51 -14.27 -5.18
CA PHE A 59 4.21 -15.43 -4.63
C PHE A 59 5.30 -15.00 -3.64
N GLU A 60 6.20 -14.10 -4.03
CA GLU A 60 7.29 -13.61 -3.17
C GLU A 60 6.73 -12.97 -1.88
N LEU A 61 5.70 -12.14 -2.00
CA LEU A 61 5.05 -11.49 -0.86
C LEU A 61 4.31 -12.48 0.06
N ASP A 62 3.68 -13.52 -0.49
CA ASP A 62 3.04 -14.58 0.29
C ASP A 62 4.09 -15.46 1.00
N GLN A 63 5.28 -15.66 0.42
CA GLN A 63 6.39 -16.41 1.06
C GLN A 63 7.07 -15.58 2.16
N GLU A 64 7.46 -14.33 1.89
CA GLU A 64 8.14 -13.47 2.87
C GLU A 64 7.24 -13.17 4.09
N ARG A 65 5.91 -13.18 3.92
CA ARG A 65 4.94 -13.14 5.03
C ARG A 65 5.20 -14.25 6.04
N ASP A 66 5.39 -15.48 5.57
CA ASP A 66 5.51 -16.63 6.45
C ASP A 66 6.86 -16.60 7.21
N GLU A 67 7.82 -15.77 6.79
CA GLU A 67 9.07 -15.57 7.52
C GLU A 67 9.01 -14.39 8.49
N HIS A 68 8.32 -13.29 8.14
CA HIS A 68 8.36 -12.03 8.90
C HIS A 68 7.09 -11.76 9.72
N TRP A 69 5.95 -12.36 9.37
CA TRP A 69 4.63 -12.03 9.93
C TRP A 69 3.97 -13.20 10.65
N ILE A 70 4.65 -14.35 10.81
CA ILE A 70 4.23 -15.40 11.73
C ILE A 70 4.40 -14.91 13.17
N ASN A 71 3.43 -14.10 13.61
CA ASN A 71 3.13 -13.90 15.01
C ASN A 71 1.92 -14.77 15.34
N PRO A 72 2.03 -15.72 16.29
CA PRO A 72 0.87 -16.44 16.80
C PRO A 72 -0.20 -15.44 17.26
N GLY A 73 -1.39 -15.48 16.66
CA GLY A 73 -2.49 -14.53 16.94
C GLY A 73 -2.55 -13.30 16.03
N ALA A 74 -1.64 -13.14 15.05
CA ALA A 74 -1.73 -12.08 14.06
C ALA A 74 -2.92 -12.29 13.11
N THR A 75 -3.64 -11.22 12.81
CA THR A 75 -4.78 -11.31 11.88
C THR A 75 -4.26 -11.57 10.46
N PRO A 76 -4.77 -12.61 9.78
CA PRO A 76 -4.17 -13.06 8.53
C PRO A 76 -4.36 -12.03 7.41
N VAL A 77 -3.24 -11.60 6.82
CA VAL A 77 -3.20 -10.75 5.62
C VAL A 77 -2.87 -11.62 4.40
N ALA A 78 -3.53 -11.39 3.27
CA ALA A 78 -3.28 -12.07 2.01
C ALA A 78 -3.01 -11.05 0.89
N PHE A 79 -2.09 -11.40 0.00
CA PHE A 79 -1.85 -10.65 -1.22
C PHE A 79 -2.70 -11.20 -2.35
N ARG A 80 -3.23 -10.29 -3.18
CA ARG A 80 -4.07 -10.65 -4.32
C ARG A 80 -3.69 -9.83 -5.54
N ALA A 81 -3.07 -10.49 -6.52
CA ALA A 81 -2.96 -10.00 -7.87
C ALA A 81 -4.35 -9.66 -8.39
N CYS A 82 -4.47 -8.48 -8.98
CA CYS A 82 -5.72 -7.95 -9.51
C CYS A 82 -5.53 -7.56 -10.99
N PRO A 83 -5.57 -8.56 -11.88
CA PRO A 83 -5.35 -8.32 -13.29
C PRO A 83 -6.45 -7.44 -13.88
N LYS A 84 -6.06 -6.55 -14.79
CA LYS A 84 -6.84 -5.49 -15.46
C LYS A 84 -7.27 -4.33 -14.57
N ARG A 85 -6.80 -4.28 -13.32
CA ARG A 85 -6.96 -3.12 -12.45
C ARG A 85 -5.73 -2.23 -12.57
N ALA A 86 -5.89 -1.07 -13.17
CA ALA A 86 -4.83 -0.09 -13.40
C ALA A 86 -5.34 1.30 -13.01
N PRO A 87 -5.34 1.66 -11.72
CA PRO A 87 -5.75 2.99 -11.27
C PRO A 87 -4.81 4.07 -11.82
N ALA A 88 -5.29 5.31 -11.99
CA ALA A 88 -4.42 6.42 -12.34
C ALA A 88 -3.38 6.67 -11.25
N LEU A 89 -2.26 7.26 -11.63
CA LEU A 89 -1.16 7.49 -10.69
C LEU A 89 -1.53 8.46 -9.57
N ASP A 90 -2.44 9.39 -9.81
CA ASP A 90 -2.97 10.33 -8.82
C ASP A 90 -4.09 9.73 -7.95
N GLY A 91 -4.57 8.53 -8.29
CA GLY A 91 -5.66 7.87 -7.58
C GLY A 91 -7.02 8.54 -7.75
N SER A 92 -7.24 9.28 -8.84
CA SER A 92 -8.49 10.00 -9.10
C SER A 92 -9.74 9.09 -9.18
N GLU A 93 -9.57 7.79 -9.45
CA GLU A 93 -10.68 6.82 -9.47
C GLU A 93 -11.11 6.35 -8.07
N PHE A 94 -10.36 6.66 -7.01
CA PHE A 94 -10.71 6.32 -5.62
C PHE A 94 -11.72 7.33 -5.05
N SER A 95 -12.93 7.28 -5.57
CA SER A 95 -14.10 7.97 -5.01
C SER A 95 -14.44 7.42 -3.61
N ALA A 96 -15.23 8.17 -2.84
CA ALA A 96 -15.68 7.73 -1.52
C ALA A 96 -16.40 6.37 -1.57
N GLU A 97 -17.21 6.12 -2.61
CA GLU A 97 -17.92 4.85 -2.82
C GLU A 97 -16.96 3.68 -3.07
N VAL A 98 -15.94 3.87 -3.93
CA VAL A 98 -14.93 2.83 -4.18
C VAL A 98 -14.13 2.53 -2.91
N VAL A 99 -13.76 3.57 -2.16
CA VAL A 99 -13.00 3.43 -0.92
C VAL A 99 -13.83 2.74 0.16
N GLU A 100 -15.11 3.08 0.29
CA GLU A 100 -16.06 2.42 1.20
C GLU A 100 -16.18 0.93 0.85
N GLN A 101 -16.36 0.60 -0.44
CA GLN A 101 -16.41 -0.79 -0.89
C GLN A 101 -15.13 -1.56 -0.54
N LEU A 102 -13.95 -0.99 -0.82
CA LEU A 102 -12.66 -1.59 -0.47
C LEU A 102 -12.55 -1.78 1.05
N ASN A 103 -13.00 -0.80 1.83
CA ASN A 103 -13.00 -0.89 3.27
C ASN A 103 -13.91 -2.02 3.77
N ASP A 104 -15.13 -2.13 3.29
CA ASP A 104 -16.06 -3.18 3.69
C ASP A 104 -15.56 -4.58 3.30
N GLN A 105 -14.86 -4.67 2.16
CA GLN A 105 -14.22 -5.88 1.67
C GLN A 105 -12.92 -6.26 2.41
N ARG A 106 -12.63 -5.62 3.55
CA ARG A 106 -11.43 -5.86 4.35
C ARG A 106 -10.12 -5.66 3.56
N VAL A 107 -10.13 -4.79 2.56
CA VAL A 107 -8.89 -4.33 1.92
C VAL A 107 -8.18 -3.35 2.87
N LEU A 108 -6.88 -3.54 3.03
CA LEU A 108 -6.00 -2.67 3.82
C LEU A 108 -5.27 -1.68 2.93
N LEU A 109 -4.78 -2.18 1.81
CA LEU A 109 -3.84 -1.50 0.95
C LEU A 109 -4.11 -1.88 -0.50
N GLU A 110 -3.98 -0.91 -1.38
CA GLU A 110 -3.84 -1.15 -2.81
C GLU A 110 -2.49 -0.63 -3.30
N VAL A 111 -1.79 -1.45 -4.10
CA VAL A 111 -0.45 -1.17 -4.62
C VAL A 111 -0.49 -1.17 -6.14
N TRP A 112 -0.05 -0.09 -6.76
CA TRP A 112 0.08 0.06 -8.23
C TRP A 112 1.18 1.04 -8.57
N GLY A 113 1.53 1.22 -9.84
CA GLY A 113 2.53 2.23 -10.18
C GLY A 113 3.02 2.15 -11.60
N VAL A 114 4.18 2.76 -11.83
CA VAL A 114 4.93 2.66 -13.09
C VAL A 114 6.21 1.89 -12.83
N VAL A 115 6.53 0.95 -13.72
CA VAL A 115 7.82 0.28 -13.77
C VAL A 115 8.42 0.50 -15.15
N ASP A 116 9.56 1.19 -15.18
CA ASP A 116 10.24 1.61 -16.40
C ASP A 116 11.64 0.99 -16.51
N ARG A 117 12.19 1.05 -17.72
CA ARG A 117 13.58 0.71 -18.02
C ARG A 117 14.25 1.96 -18.58
N ASP A 118 15.17 2.51 -17.82
CA ASP A 118 15.88 3.73 -18.17
C ASP A 118 17.39 3.49 -18.33
N GLY A 119 18.05 4.31 -19.16
CA GLY A 119 19.51 4.34 -19.27
C GLY A 119 20.14 3.34 -20.25
N THR A 120 21.46 3.37 -20.33
CA THR A 120 22.28 2.44 -21.12
C THR A 120 23.55 2.08 -20.32
N PRO A 121 23.67 0.87 -19.76
CA PRO A 121 22.73 -0.26 -19.86
C PRO A 121 21.39 -0.02 -19.14
N PRO A 122 20.31 -0.72 -19.51
CA PRO A 122 18.98 -0.51 -18.94
C PRO A 122 18.95 -0.91 -17.45
N VAL A 123 18.49 0.03 -16.62
CA VAL A 123 18.25 -0.15 -15.19
C VAL A 123 16.76 -0.03 -14.95
N LEU A 124 16.22 -0.91 -14.12
CA LEU A 124 14.82 -0.82 -13.72
C LEU A 124 14.62 0.31 -12.71
N SER A 125 13.59 1.11 -12.96
CA SER A 125 13.09 2.14 -12.06
C SER A 125 11.61 1.89 -11.80
N ALA A 126 11.11 2.33 -10.65
CA ALA A 126 9.68 2.27 -10.37
C ALA A 126 9.20 3.47 -9.58
N GLN A 127 7.97 3.90 -9.84
CA GLN A 127 7.20 4.78 -8.98
C GLN A 127 5.97 4.03 -8.51
N ILE A 128 5.95 3.65 -7.24
CA ILE A 128 4.88 2.84 -6.65
C ILE A 128 4.00 3.71 -5.77
N ASN A 129 2.69 3.58 -5.97
CA ASN A 129 1.64 4.16 -5.17
C ASN A 129 1.09 3.11 -4.20
N TYR A 130 0.77 3.56 -3.00
CA TYR A 130 0.17 2.78 -1.93
C TYR A 130 -1.04 3.55 -1.41
N LEU A 131 -2.25 3.02 -1.59
CA LEU A 131 -3.45 3.56 -0.97
C LEU A 131 -3.74 2.85 0.35
N LEU A 132 -3.55 3.53 1.47
CA LEU A 132 -3.98 3.05 2.78
C LEU A 132 -5.48 3.28 2.90
N VAL A 133 -6.26 2.23 2.59
CA VAL A 133 -7.74 2.29 2.51
C VAL A 133 -8.37 2.85 3.79
N PRO A 134 -7.97 2.43 5.02
CA PRO A 134 -8.57 2.98 6.25
C PRO A 134 -8.34 4.48 6.46
N LEU A 135 -7.21 5.01 6.01
CA LEU A 135 -6.92 6.46 6.10
C LEU A 135 -7.74 7.23 5.07
N ARG A 136 -7.79 6.74 3.83
CA ARG A 136 -8.62 7.38 2.80
C ARG A 136 -10.10 7.37 3.20
N PHE A 137 -10.60 6.25 3.71
CA PHE A 137 -11.96 6.14 4.22
C PHE A 137 -12.24 7.14 5.36
N ALA A 138 -11.33 7.26 6.34
CA ALA A 138 -11.46 8.26 7.41
C ALA A 138 -11.47 9.71 6.87
N ALA A 139 -10.62 10.02 5.89
CA ALA A 139 -10.61 11.33 5.23
C ALA A 139 -11.93 11.63 4.50
N ASP A 140 -12.51 10.64 3.81
CA ASP A 140 -13.82 10.76 3.14
C ASP A 140 -14.96 11.00 4.16
N GLN A 141 -14.79 10.49 5.39
CA GLN A 141 -15.66 10.78 6.55
C GLN A 141 -15.34 12.12 7.25
N ARG A 142 -14.48 12.96 6.66
CA ARG A 142 -14.03 14.27 7.18
C ARG A 142 -13.26 14.20 8.50
N GLU A 143 -12.65 13.05 8.79
CA GLU A 143 -11.71 12.94 9.91
C GLU A 143 -10.39 13.63 9.56
N THR A 144 -9.76 14.28 10.55
CA THR A 144 -8.42 14.86 10.39
C THR A 144 -7.36 13.76 10.42
N VAL A 145 -6.96 13.30 9.24
CA VAL A 145 -5.98 12.21 9.07
C VAL A 145 -4.89 12.59 8.05
N PRO A 146 -3.69 11.97 8.11
CA PRO A 146 -2.70 12.08 7.04
C PRO A 146 -3.26 11.58 5.70
N THR A 147 -2.66 12.03 4.59
CA THR A 147 -3.00 11.51 3.27
C THR A 147 -2.91 9.99 3.23
N GLY A 148 -3.95 9.32 2.71
CA GLY A 148 -3.98 7.87 2.54
C GLY A 148 -3.14 7.38 1.36
N LEU A 149 -2.92 8.23 0.35
CA LEU A 149 -2.12 7.90 -0.84
C LEU A 149 -0.65 8.22 -0.61
N GLN A 150 0.20 7.20 -0.69
CA GLN A 150 1.65 7.31 -0.60
C GLN A 150 2.28 7.00 -1.93
N ARG A 151 3.35 7.70 -2.27
CA ARG A 151 4.10 7.49 -3.51
C ARG A 151 5.58 7.40 -3.20
N LEU A 152 6.22 6.30 -3.62
CA LEU A 152 7.65 6.08 -3.43
C LEU A 152 8.30 5.79 -4.77
N ARG A 153 9.59 6.12 -4.89
CA ARG A 153 10.40 5.81 -6.06
C ARG A 153 11.52 4.86 -5.70
N TYR A 154 11.79 3.92 -6.60
CA TYR A 154 12.80 2.89 -6.49
C TYR A 154 13.67 2.83 -7.76
N PRO A 155 14.92 2.35 -7.66
CA PRO A 155 15.61 2.00 -6.41
C PRO A 155 15.93 3.26 -5.58
N GLU A 156 16.17 3.09 -4.28
CA GLU A 156 16.64 4.20 -3.44
C GLU A 156 18.04 4.65 -3.89
N ALA A 157 18.38 5.91 -3.60
CA ALA A 157 19.71 6.41 -3.89
C ALA A 157 20.79 5.54 -3.19
N GLY A 158 21.71 4.98 -3.98
CA GLY A 158 22.77 4.10 -3.50
C GLY A 158 22.43 2.61 -3.45
N ALA A 159 21.20 2.20 -3.78
CA ALA A 159 20.86 0.79 -3.90
C ALA A 159 21.45 0.15 -5.17
N ALA A 160 21.74 -1.15 -5.10
CA ALA A 160 22.28 -1.90 -6.22
C ALA A 160 21.25 -1.99 -7.37
N PRO A 161 21.68 -1.86 -8.64
CA PRO A 161 20.79 -2.09 -9.77
C PRO A 161 20.19 -3.50 -9.74
N THR A 162 18.91 -3.60 -10.11
CA THR A 162 18.24 -4.90 -10.28
C THR A 162 17.67 -5.03 -11.69
N GLN A 163 17.63 -6.27 -12.18
CA GLN A 163 16.97 -6.67 -13.43
C GLN A 163 15.62 -7.36 -13.16
N ASP A 164 15.24 -7.50 -11.90
CA ASP A 164 14.01 -8.13 -11.47
C ASP A 164 13.06 -7.10 -10.86
N ALA A 165 12.04 -6.70 -11.62
CA ALA A 165 11.08 -5.68 -11.20
C ALA A 165 10.37 -6.03 -9.89
N VAL A 166 10.22 -7.32 -9.58
CA VAL A 166 9.61 -7.76 -8.33
C VAL A 166 10.43 -7.32 -7.12
N GLN A 167 11.78 -7.31 -7.22
CA GLN A 167 12.65 -6.89 -6.12
C GLN A 167 12.53 -5.41 -5.76
N LEU A 168 12.02 -4.58 -6.66
CA LEU A 168 11.73 -3.17 -6.36
C LEU A 168 10.54 -3.02 -5.39
N ILE A 169 9.68 -4.04 -5.28
CA ILE A 169 8.42 -3.99 -4.52
C ILE A 169 8.35 -5.05 -3.40
N SER A 170 8.99 -6.22 -3.55
CA SER A 170 8.86 -7.32 -2.60
C SER A 170 9.75 -7.16 -1.37
N LYS A 171 10.94 -6.57 -1.52
CA LYS A 171 11.93 -6.37 -0.43
C LYS A 171 11.88 -5.06 0.39
N PRO A 172 10.91 -4.12 0.26
CA PRO A 172 10.92 -2.90 1.04
C PRO A 172 10.13 -3.04 2.35
N LEU A 173 10.80 -2.67 3.43
CA LEU A 173 10.23 -2.27 4.74
C LEU A 173 8.98 -1.38 4.64
N ASP A 174 8.81 -0.68 3.51
CA ASP A 174 7.70 0.24 3.23
C ASP A 174 6.35 -0.47 3.23
N LEU A 175 6.28 -1.64 2.59
CA LEU A 175 5.04 -2.40 2.48
C LEU A 175 4.60 -2.88 3.87
N ASP A 176 5.53 -3.40 4.66
CA ASP A 176 5.31 -3.77 6.07
C ASP A 176 4.80 -2.60 6.90
N ALA A 177 5.41 -1.42 6.77
CA ALA A 177 5.03 -0.23 7.52
C ALA A 177 3.59 0.20 7.19
N PHE A 178 3.22 0.22 5.91
CA PHE A 178 1.89 0.62 5.46
C PHE A 178 0.82 -0.43 5.79
N ILE A 179 1.15 -1.73 5.68
CA ILE A 179 0.24 -2.80 6.08
C ILE A 179 -0.01 -2.76 7.58
N ALA A 180 1.03 -2.65 8.42
CA ALA A 180 0.88 -2.54 9.86
C ALA A 180 0.06 -1.29 10.25
N SER A 181 0.27 -0.16 9.55
CA SER A 181 -0.50 1.07 9.76
C SER A 181 -1.99 0.85 9.44
N ALA A 182 -2.30 0.34 8.24
CA ALA A 182 -3.67 0.13 7.81
C ALA A 182 -4.38 -0.94 8.67
N LEU A 183 -3.71 -2.05 8.95
CA LEU A 183 -4.24 -3.13 9.77
C LEU A 183 -4.54 -2.64 11.20
N GLY A 184 -3.61 -1.93 11.83
CA GLY A 184 -3.80 -1.40 13.17
C GLY A 184 -4.99 -0.43 13.27
N LEU A 185 -5.13 0.48 12.30
CA LEU A 185 -6.26 1.41 12.24
C LEU A 185 -7.60 0.70 12.03
N LYS A 186 -7.62 -0.33 11.19
CA LYS A 186 -8.83 -1.13 10.94
C LYS A 186 -9.25 -1.92 12.17
N LEU A 187 -8.30 -2.59 12.82
CA LEU A 187 -8.53 -3.34 14.05
C LEU A 187 -8.99 -2.44 15.20
N LEU A 188 -8.49 -1.19 15.29
CA LEU A 188 -8.98 -0.20 16.25
C LEU A 188 -10.48 0.07 16.04
N ARG A 189 -10.93 0.26 14.79
CA ARG A 189 -12.37 0.45 14.47
C ARG A 189 -13.20 -0.79 14.79
N GLU A 190 -12.64 -1.98 14.60
CA GLU A 190 -13.23 -3.27 14.98
C GLU A 190 -13.16 -3.56 16.50
N ARG A 191 -12.61 -2.64 17.32
CA ARG A 191 -12.37 -2.79 18.77
C ARG A 191 -11.50 -3.98 19.15
N ALA A 192 -10.69 -4.48 18.22
CA ALA A 192 -9.69 -5.51 18.46
C ALA A 192 -8.43 -4.85 19.06
N TYR A 193 -8.54 -4.35 20.29
CA TYR A 193 -7.56 -3.43 20.88
C TYR A 193 -6.13 -3.98 20.95
N GLU A 194 -5.94 -5.21 21.40
CA GLU A 194 -4.59 -5.80 21.51
C GLU A 194 -3.85 -5.90 20.18
N PRO A 195 -4.41 -6.56 19.14
CA PRO A 195 -3.74 -6.61 17.86
C PRO A 195 -3.70 -5.24 17.16
N ALA A 196 -4.65 -4.33 17.41
CA ALA A 196 -4.58 -2.95 16.93
C ALA A 196 -3.36 -2.21 17.48
N TYR A 197 -3.18 -2.23 18.80
CA TYR A 197 -2.06 -1.60 19.49
C TYR A 197 -0.71 -2.15 19.02
N ALA A 198 -0.57 -3.48 18.94
CA ALA A 198 0.65 -4.13 18.48
C ALA A 198 1.03 -3.72 17.05
N ASN A 199 0.06 -3.68 16.13
CA ASN A 199 0.30 -3.27 14.75
C ASN A 199 0.62 -1.78 14.62
N LEU A 200 -0.06 -0.91 15.38
CA LEU A 200 0.22 0.53 15.36
C LEU A 200 1.62 0.83 15.90
N CYS A 201 2.08 0.15 16.96
CA CYS A 201 3.44 0.34 17.45
C CYS A 201 4.51 -0.23 16.51
N ARG A 202 4.28 -1.41 15.93
CA ARG A 202 5.13 -1.94 14.85
C ARG A 202 5.23 -0.93 13.70
N ALA A 203 4.09 -0.41 13.24
CA ALA A 203 4.05 0.60 12.18
C ALA A 203 4.84 1.86 12.55
N SER A 204 4.71 2.37 13.78
CA SER A 204 5.49 3.53 14.25
C SER A 204 6.99 3.29 14.15
N SER A 205 7.47 2.12 14.58
CA SER A 205 8.89 1.73 14.47
C SER A 205 9.36 1.65 13.02
N LEU A 206 8.61 0.94 12.17
CA LEU A 206 8.92 0.79 10.75
C LEU A 206 8.94 2.13 9.99
N LEU A 207 7.95 2.99 10.23
CA LEU A 207 7.91 4.36 9.68
C LEU A 207 9.08 5.22 10.21
N GLY A 208 9.49 5.01 11.46
CA GLY A 208 10.70 5.61 12.04
C GLY A 208 11.98 5.20 11.32
N ALA A 209 12.11 3.92 10.97
CA ALA A 209 13.22 3.41 10.16
C ALA A 209 13.18 3.96 8.71
N MET A 210 12.00 4.06 8.10
CA MET A 210 11.83 4.67 6.78
C MET A 210 12.30 6.14 6.76
N LEU A 211 12.02 6.94 7.79
CA LEU A 211 12.44 8.35 7.86
C LEU A 211 13.97 8.55 7.81
N LYS A 212 14.74 7.52 8.21
CA LYS A 212 16.21 7.52 8.18
C LYS A 212 16.77 7.29 6.77
N ARG A 213 15.97 6.75 5.85
CA ARG A 213 16.37 6.42 4.47
C ARG A 213 16.37 7.66 3.55
N PRO A 214 17.12 7.60 2.43
CA PRO A 214 17.11 8.63 1.39
C PRO A 214 15.86 8.48 0.48
N LEU A 215 14.69 8.72 1.06
CA LEU A 215 13.41 8.57 0.37
C LEU A 215 13.28 9.54 -0.81
N THR A 216 12.77 9.04 -1.94
CA THR A 216 12.41 9.84 -3.11
C THR A 216 10.95 9.58 -3.48
N GLY A 217 10.28 10.60 -4.03
CA GLY A 217 8.84 10.53 -4.38
C GLY A 217 7.86 10.88 -3.26
N ARG A 218 8.34 11.00 -2.01
CA ARG A 218 7.54 11.44 -0.84
C ARG A 218 8.29 12.45 0.02
N SER A 219 7.55 13.37 0.63
CA SER A 219 8.07 14.27 1.66
C SER A 219 8.31 13.54 2.98
N LYS A 220 9.48 13.77 3.61
CA LYS A 220 9.74 13.29 4.98
C LYS A 220 8.73 13.85 5.98
N THR A 221 8.19 15.04 5.74
CA THR A 221 7.13 15.65 6.57
C THR A 221 5.86 14.81 6.54
N ASP A 222 5.41 14.36 5.36
CA ASP A 222 4.20 13.55 5.24
C ASP A 222 4.35 12.18 5.90
N LEU A 223 5.57 11.62 5.84
CA LEU A 223 5.88 10.35 6.50
C LEU A 223 5.96 10.51 8.02
N ALA A 224 6.53 11.62 8.50
CA ALA A 224 6.55 11.96 9.93
C ALA A 224 5.13 12.17 10.47
N ALA A 225 4.27 12.89 9.73
CA ALA A 225 2.87 13.07 10.08
C ALA A 225 2.11 11.73 10.15
N LEU A 226 2.36 10.81 9.21
CA LEU A 226 1.80 9.46 9.27
C LEU A 226 2.28 8.70 10.51
N ARG A 227 3.59 8.72 10.81
CA ARG A 227 4.14 8.07 12.01
C ARG A 227 3.52 8.63 13.29
N ASP A 228 3.44 9.95 13.40
CA ASP A 228 2.90 10.61 14.59
C ASP A 228 1.41 10.32 14.76
N PHE A 229 0.65 10.27 13.67
CA PHE A 229 -0.76 9.84 13.67
C PHE A 229 -0.92 8.38 14.11
N VAL A 230 -0.10 7.47 13.59
CA VAL A 230 -0.10 6.06 13.98
C VAL A 230 0.22 5.90 15.47
N ARG A 231 1.23 6.63 15.98
CA ARG A 231 1.56 6.64 17.42
C ARG A 231 0.43 7.21 18.27
N GLY A 232 -0.20 8.30 17.83
CA GLY A 232 -1.38 8.86 18.51
C GLY A 232 -2.56 7.90 18.52
N SER A 233 -2.75 7.14 17.43
CA SER A 233 -3.76 6.09 17.34
C SER A 233 -3.47 4.95 18.31
N ALA A 234 -2.20 4.58 18.55
CA ALA A 234 -1.84 3.59 19.57
C ALA A 234 -2.20 4.08 20.99
N SER A 235 -1.95 5.36 21.31
CA SER A 235 -2.42 5.95 22.58
C SER A 235 -3.95 5.91 22.68
N ARG A 236 -4.67 6.17 21.58
CA ARG A 236 -6.13 6.08 21.54
C ARG A 236 -6.61 4.64 21.80
N VAL A 237 -5.97 3.63 21.23
CA VAL A 237 -6.31 2.21 21.52
C VAL A 237 -6.25 1.94 23.02
N LEU A 238 -5.20 2.40 23.71
CA LEU A 238 -5.08 2.22 25.16
C LEU A 238 -6.23 2.92 25.90
N HIS A 239 -6.53 4.16 25.55
CA HIS A 239 -7.62 4.90 26.16
C HIS A 239 -8.98 4.20 25.96
N ASP A 240 -9.29 3.82 24.71
CA ASP A 240 -10.55 3.19 24.34
C ASP A 240 -10.69 1.81 25.00
N ALA A 241 -9.62 1.01 25.07
CA ALA A 241 -9.61 -0.27 25.78
C ALA A 241 -9.84 -0.12 27.29
N LEU A 242 -9.28 0.93 27.92
CA LEU A 242 -9.46 1.18 29.35
C LEU A 242 -10.88 1.68 29.69
N ALA A 243 -11.50 2.42 28.77
CA ALA A 243 -12.87 2.92 28.89
C ALA A 243 -13.92 1.85 28.53
N ASP A 244 -13.56 0.84 27.74
CA ASP A 244 -14.46 -0.24 27.35
C ASP A 244 -14.74 -1.21 28.52
N ALA A 245 -16.00 -1.23 28.97
CA ALA A 245 -16.44 -2.12 30.05
C ALA A 245 -16.33 -3.61 29.70
N ALA A 246 -16.32 -3.96 28.40
CA ALA A 246 -16.14 -5.32 27.93
C ALA A 246 -14.66 -5.75 27.89
N TYR A 247 -13.71 -4.80 27.98
CA TYR A 247 -12.29 -5.14 27.95
C TYR A 247 -11.84 -5.78 29.28
N PRO A 248 -11.19 -6.96 29.24
CA PRO A 248 -10.85 -7.72 30.46
C PRO A 248 -10.12 -6.88 31.51
N LYS A 249 -10.52 -7.02 32.78
CA LYS A 249 -9.86 -6.37 33.92
C LYS A 249 -8.39 -6.76 34.09
N THR A 250 -8.00 -7.89 33.53
CA THR A 250 -6.63 -8.43 33.49
C THR A 250 -5.97 -8.31 32.12
N GLY A 251 -6.56 -7.55 31.20
CA GLY A 251 -6.04 -7.42 29.84
C GLY A 251 -4.66 -6.73 29.81
N PRO A 252 -3.69 -7.20 29.00
CA PRO A 252 -2.31 -6.72 28.95
C PRO A 252 -2.17 -5.23 28.63
N LEU A 253 -3.13 -4.62 27.92
CA LEU A 253 -3.09 -3.17 27.63
C LEU A 253 -3.22 -2.31 28.89
N ARG A 254 -3.74 -2.86 29.99
CA ARG A 254 -3.81 -2.16 31.28
C ARG A 254 -2.45 -1.91 31.92
N LEU A 255 -1.41 -2.63 31.47
CA LEU A 255 -0.04 -2.47 31.95
C LEU A 255 0.75 -1.41 31.17
N GLN A 256 0.20 -0.92 30.06
CA GLN A 256 0.87 0.03 29.17
C GLN A 256 0.63 1.48 29.59
N GLN A 257 1.56 2.37 29.26
CA GLN A 257 1.45 3.80 29.54
C GLN A 257 1.06 4.58 28.28
N ALA A 258 -0.08 5.26 28.32
CA ALA A 258 -0.60 6.02 27.17
C ALA A 258 0.32 7.18 26.72
N ALA A 259 1.13 7.74 27.63
CA ALA A 259 2.09 8.80 27.33
C ALA A 259 3.28 8.32 26.47
N GLN A 260 3.58 7.02 26.52
CA GLN A 260 4.64 6.39 25.74
C GLN A 260 4.09 5.10 25.14
N PRO A 261 3.14 5.21 24.20
CA PRO A 261 2.35 4.05 23.78
C PRO A 261 3.20 3.00 23.08
N CYS A 262 4.44 3.26 22.66
CA CYS A 262 5.26 2.29 21.94
C CYS A 262 6.67 2.10 22.50
N ALA A 263 6.96 2.55 23.74
CA ALA A 263 8.32 2.54 24.30
C ALA A 263 8.93 1.14 24.53
N GLY A 264 8.13 0.06 24.49
CA GLY A 264 8.61 -1.32 24.60
C GLY A 264 8.76 -2.05 23.26
N ALA A 265 8.54 -1.36 22.13
CA ALA A 265 8.51 -1.95 20.78
C ALA A 265 9.59 -1.38 19.84
N GLU A 266 10.48 -0.53 20.36
CA GLU A 266 11.68 0.01 19.67
C GLU A 266 12.90 -0.86 19.94
#